data_AF-A0A532DNC6-F1
#
_entry.id   AF-A0A532DNC6-F1
#
_cell.length_a   1.000
_cell.length_b   1.000
_cell.length_c   1.000
_cell.angle_alpha   90.00
_cell.angle_beta   90.00
_cell.angle_gamma   90.00
#
_symmetry.space_group_name_H-M   'P 1'
#
loop_
_entity.id
_entity.type
_entity.pdbx_description
1 polymer ?
#
loop_
_entity_poly.entity_id
_entity_poly.type
_entity_poly.pdbx_seq_one_letter_code
_entity_poly.pdbx_strand_id
1 'polypeptide(L)'
;MGEVFTPEQYVQEMLALFDEKLWSDENIVFFEPACGHGNFAVAIVERRINALVTKYVKAGIDQPVLHAVANTIHTLWAVDICPVNVHLTRKRIADMVVRRLQTTDFKIHRPERTEYIIHVLCTLIWQIHENETLSALSDQSTAQAKASQTNIGGSWIKANGHKPIDFDLNWCEFYERTTARNTVPLLYEKTARFLEASIAGGNTRGFKDFNFARDAVQLLIDEHLSQRTQEAA
;
A
#
# COMPACT_ATOMS: atom_id res chain seq x y z
N MET A 1 11.96 22.08 0.43
CA MET A 1 10.58 21.74 0.02
C MET A 1 9.63 22.49 0.95
N GLY A 2 8.63 23.17 0.38
CA GLY A 2 7.53 23.72 1.18
C GLY A 2 6.49 22.63 1.33
N GLU A 3 6.45 21.99 2.50
CA GLU A 3 5.46 20.96 2.79
C GLU A 3 4.14 21.61 3.19
N VAL A 4 3.03 21.10 2.66
CA VAL A 4 1.69 21.54 3.06
C VAL A 4 1.13 20.51 4.03
N PHE A 5 0.91 20.94 5.26
CA PHE A 5 0.21 20.14 6.25
C PHE A 5 -1.29 20.39 6.12
N THR A 6 -2.01 19.40 5.61
CA THR A 6 -3.49 19.40 5.62
C THR A 6 -3.98 18.86 6.97
N PRO A 7 -4.66 19.68 7.80
CA PRO A 7 -5.31 19.21 9.01
C PRO A 7 -6.27 18.04 8.76
N GLU A 8 -6.29 17.08 9.67
CA GLU A 8 -7.13 15.87 9.57
C GLU A 8 -8.61 16.19 9.41
N GLN A 9 -9.11 17.22 10.11
CA GLN A 9 -10.50 17.65 9.99
C GLN A 9 -10.88 17.99 8.54
N TYR A 10 -10.04 18.75 7.82
CA TYR A 10 -10.33 19.12 6.44
C TYR A 10 -10.23 17.91 5.49
N VAL A 11 -9.33 16.97 5.77
CA VAL A 11 -9.28 15.71 5.02
C VAL A 11 -10.62 14.98 5.16
N GLN A 12 -11.12 14.82 6.39
CA GLN A 12 -12.39 14.12 6.63
C GLN A 12 -13.59 14.84 6.02
N GLU A 13 -13.64 16.16 6.11
CA GLU A 13 -14.69 16.98 5.48
C GLU A 13 -14.70 16.81 3.95
N MET A 14 -13.53 16.81 3.31
CA MET A 14 -13.42 16.59 1.87
C MET A 14 -13.85 15.17 1.46
N LEU A 15 -13.44 14.16 2.22
CA LEU A 15 -13.85 12.78 1.95
C LEU A 15 -15.36 12.57 2.21
N ALA A 16 -15.98 13.36 3.09
CA ALA A 16 -17.42 13.30 3.34
C ALA A 16 -18.28 13.86 2.18
N LEU A 17 -17.68 14.49 1.18
CA LEU A 17 -18.39 14.97 -0.02
C LEU A 17 -18.73 13.84 -1.00
N PHE A 18 -18.09 12.68 -0.90
CA PHE A 18 -18.37 11.53 -1.75
C PHE A 18 -19.62 10.77 -1.29
N ASP A 19 -20.34 10.15 -2.24
CA ASP A 19 -21.43 9.23 -1.91
C ASP A 19 -20.91 8.06 -1.06
N GLU A 20 -21.57 7.79 0.06
CA GLU A 20 -21.19 6.72 0.99
C GLU A 20 -21.09 5.33 0.34
N LYS A 21 -21.87 5.07 -0.72
CA LYS A 21 -21.82 3.79 -1.45
C LYS A 21 -20.46 3.52 -2.10
N LEU A 22 -19.77 4.58 -2.51
CA LEU A 22 -18.47 4.52 -3.19
C LEU A 22 -17.43 3.81 -2.33
N TRP A 23 -17.44 4.02 -1.01
CA TRP A 23 -16.49 3.41 -0.08
C TRP A 23 -16.60 1.88 0.00
N SER A 24 -17.74 1.31 -0.38
CA SER A 24 -18.00 -0.13 -0.36
C SER A 24 -18.04 -0.77 -1.75
N ASP A 25 -17.80 0.01 -2.81
CA ASP A 25 -17.71 -0.48 -4.17
C ASP A 25 -16.29 -1.01 -4.44
N GLU A 26 -16.21 -2.30 -4.74
CA GLU A 26 -14.95 -3.02 -4.93
C GLU A 26 -14.26 -2.67 -6.26
N ASN A 27 -15.01 -2.12 -7.21
CA ASN A 27 -14.51 -1.79 -8.56
C ASN A 27 -13.96 -0.36 -8.65
N ILE A 28 -14.18 0.46 -7.63
CA ILE A 28 -13.66 1.83 -7.61
C ILE A 28 -12.16 1.79 -7.36
N VAL A 29 -11.41 2.58 -8.10
CA VAL A 29 -9.98 2.82 -7.87
C VAL A 29 -9.81 4.24 -7.33
N PHE A 30 -9.08 4.37 -6.21
CA PHE A 30 -8.67 5.68 -5.69
C PHE A 30 -7.26 5.99 -6.14
N PHE A 31 -7.03 7.25 -6.52
CA PHE A 31 -5.72 7.74 -6.89
C PHE A 31 -5.39 9.04 -6.16
N GLU A 32 -4.29 9.03 -5.41
CA GLU A 32 -3.75 10.22 -4.74
C GLU A 32 -2.52 10.76 -5.49
N PRO A 33 -2.65 11.86 -6.24
CA PRO A 33 -1.61 12.36 -7.14
C PRO A 33 -0.44 13.08 -6.43
N ALA A 34 -0.53 13.41 -5.15
CA ALA A 34 0.54 14.08 -4.43
C ALA A 34 0.44 13.71 -2.95
N CYS A 35 0.78 12.46 -2.64
CA CYS A 35 0.35 11.85 -1.39
C CYS A 35 0.94 12.49 -0.14
N GLY A 36 2.03 13.25 -0.25
CA GLY A 36 2.67 13.90 0.88
C GLY A 36 3.04 12.86 1.93
N HIS A 37 2.76 13.17 3.19
CA HIS A 37 2.90 12.20 4.28
C HIS A 37 1.72 11.23 4.42
N GLY A 38 0.82 11.15 3.43
CA GLY A 38 -0.27 10.18 3.38
C GLY A 38 -1.57 10.63 4.01
N ASN A 39 -1.81 11.94 4.16
CA ASN A 39 -3.00 12.45 4.86
C ASN A 39 -4.32 11.97 4.22
N PHE A 40 -4.46 12.13 2.90
CA PHE A 40 -5.62 11.61 2.17
C PHE A 40 -5.55 10.10 1.98
N ALA A 41 -4.41 9.57 1.53
CA ALA A 41 -4.25 8.15 1.24
C ALA A 41 -4.57 7.25 2.45
N VAL A 42 -4.11 7.60 3.66
CA VAL A 42 -4.41 6.84 4.88
C VAL A 42 -5.91 6.93 5.23
N ALA A 43 -6.51 8.12 5.17
CA ALA A 43 -7.92 8.32 5.48
C ALA A 43 -8.85 7.60 4.48
N ILE A 44 -8.47 7.56 3.19
CA ILE A 44 -9.15 6.76 2.15
C ILE A 44 -9.12 5.28 2.52
N VAL A 45 -7.93 4.75 2.86
CA VAL A 45 -7.78 3.33 3.22
C VAL A 45 -8.59 2.99 4.48
N GLU A 46 -8.60 3.86 5.50
CA GLU A 46 -9.38 3.64 6.72
C GLU A 46 -10.88 3.56 6.43
N ARG A 47 -11.40 4.56 5.70
CA ARG A 47 -12.83 4.65 5.36
C ARG A 47 -13.28 3.48 4.49
N ARG A 48 -12.45 3.11 3.51
CA ARG A 48 -12.72 1.99 2.60
C ARG A 48 -12.68 0.63 3.32
N ILE A 49 -11.71 0.38 4.20
CA ILE A 49 -11.69 -0.84 5.01
C ILE A 49 -12.96 -0.94 5.85
N ASN A 50 -13.37 0.14 6.54
CA ASN A 50 -14.55 0.11 7.40
C ASN A 50 -15.85 -0.17 6.62
N ALA A 51 -16.01 0.46 5.46
CA ALA A 51 -17.16 0.25 4.59
C ALA A 51 -17.19 -1.17 4.00
N LEU A 52 -16.05 -1.69 3.53
CA LEU A 52 -15.95 -3.05 2.98
C LEU A 52 -16.12 -4.13 4.06
N VAL A 53 -15.55 -3.95 5.26
CA VAL A 53 -15.79 -4.87 6.38
C VAL A 53 -17.28 -4.97 6.68
N THR A 54 -17.97 -3.83 6.75
CA THR A 54 -19.42 -3.80 6.99
C THR A 54 -20.19 -4.56 5.90
N LYS A 55 -19.84 -4.34 4.63
CA LYS A 55 -20.42 -5.05 3.48
C LYS A 55 -20.18 -6.55 3.56
N TYR A 56 -18.93 -6.97 3.77
CA TYR A 56 -18.52 -8.37 3.77
C TYR A 56 -19.09 -9.15 4.97
N VAL A 57 -19.17 -8.54 6.15
CA VAL A 57 -19.87 -9.11 7.31
C VAL A 57 -21.33 -9.36 6.99
N LYS A 58 -22.02 -8.36 6.42
CA LYS A 58 -23.43 -8.48 6.04
C LYS A 58 -23.64 -9.57 4.97
N ALA A 59 -22.69 -9.74 4.07
CA ALA A 59 -22.70 -10.77 3.03
C ALA A 59 -22.28 -12.16 3.53
N GLY A 60 -21.83 -12.31 4.79
CA GLY A 60 -21.39 -13.59 5.34
C GLY A 60 -20.06 -14.09 4.75
N ILE A 61 -19.23 -13.18 4.22
CA ILE A 61 -17.89 -13.52 3.71
C ILE A 61 -16.99 -13.91 4.88
N ASP A 62 -16.21 -14.98 4.71
CA ASP A 62 -15.25 -15.42 5.70
C ASP A 62 -14.09 -14.41 5.82
N GLN A 63 -13.53 -14.20 7.01
CA GLN A 63 -12.40 -13.30 7.21
C GLN A 63 -12.59 -11.88 6.59
N PRO A 64 -13.71 -11.20 6.86
CA PRO A 64 -14.12 -9.98 6.14
C PRO A 64 -13.08 -8.85 6.22
N VAL A 65 -12.31 -8.79 7.31
CA VAL A 65 -11.21 -7.82 7.48
C VAL A 65 -10.09 -8.04 6.48
N LEU A 66 -9.71 -9.29 6.20
CA LEU A 66 -8.61 -9.58 5.27
C LEU A 66 -9.02 -9.30 3.83
N HIS A 67 -10.25 -9.62 3.44
CA HIS A 67 -10.78 -9.25 2.13
C HIS A 67 -10.89 -7.74 1.98
N ALA A 68 -11.35 -7.02 3.01
CA ALA A 68 -11.46 -5.56 2.99
C ALA A 68 -10.10 -4.88 2.84
N VAL A 69 -9.09 -5.35 3.59
CA VAL A 69 -7.71 -4.87 3.47
C VAL A 69 -7.17 -5.15 2.07
N ALA A 70 -7.32 -6.38 1.56
CA ALA A 70 -6.81 -6.78 0.25
C ALA A 70 -7.44 -5.95 -0.87
N ASN A 71 -8.77 -5.83 -0.91
CA ASN A 71 -9.45 -5.01 -1.91
C ASN A 71 -9.03 -3.54 -1.81
N THR A 72 -8.95 -3.00 -0.59
CA THR A 72 -8.60 -1.58 -0.37
C THR A 72 -7.21 -1.25 -0.89
N ILE A 73 -6.20 -2.05 -0.54
CA ILE A 73 -4.83 -1.76 -0.99
C ILE A 73 -4.69 -2.03 -2.49
N HIS A 74 -5.36 -3.05 -3.03
CA HIS A 74 -5.32 -3.39 -4.47
C HIS A 74 -5.88 -2.27 -5.35
N THR A 75 -6.81 -1.47 -4.83
CA THR A 75 -7.51 -0.40 -5.54
C THR A 75 -7.06 1.01 -5.13
N LEU A 76 -5.92 1.12 -4.43
CA LEU A 76 -5.32 2.39 -4.06
C LEU A 76 -4.02 2.62 -4.82
N TRP A 77 -3.95 3.74 -5.52
CA TRP A 77 -2.73 4.26 -6.12
C TRP A 77 -2.36 5.59 -5.47
N ALA A 78 -1.07 5.81 -5.25
CA ALA A 78 -0.60 7.08 -4.70
C ALA A 78 0.80 7.39 -5.21
N VAL A 79 1.04 8.64 -5.57
CA VAL A 79 2.37 9.07 -6.00
C VAL A 79 2.77 10.36 -5.34
N ASP A 80 4.08 10.54 -5.23
CA ASP A 80 4.67 11.81 -4.88
C ASP A 80 6.07 11.88 -5.50
N ILE A 81 6.50 13.08 -5.86
CA ILE A 81 7.83 13.29 -6.43
C ILE A 81 8.93 13.18 -5.37
N CYS A 82 8.56 13.30 -4.08
CA CYS A 82 9.46 13.20 -2.95
C CYS A 82 9.50 11.75 -2.42
N PRO A 83 10.67 11.07 -2.45
CA PRO A 83 10.76 9.69 -1.95
C PRO A 83 10.51 9.57 -0.44
N VAL A 84 10.75 10.64 0.34
CA VAL A 84 10.45 10.66 1.78
C VAL A 84 8.93 10.64 2.02
N ASN A 85 8.16 11.37 1.21
CA ASN A 85 6.69 11.39 1.25
C ASN A 85 6.13 9.99 0.95
N VAL A 86 6.61 9.36 -0.11
CA VAL A 86 6.27 7.98 -0.48
C VAL A 86 6.57 7.02 0.65
N HIS A 87 7.77 7.12 1.26
CA HIS A 87 8.16 6.27 2.38
C HIS A 87 7.21 6.43 3.58
N LEU A 88 6.89 7.66 3.99
CA LEU A 88 6.02 7.94 5.12
C LEU A 88 4.57 7.51 4.86
N THR A 89 4.08 7.70 3.63
CA THR A 89 2.76 7.22 3.21
C THR A 89 2.68 5.70 3.30
N ARG A 90 3.65 4.98 2.73
CA ARG A 90 3.73 3.51 2.83
C ARG A 90 3.80 3.04 4.28
N LYS A 91 4.60 3.70 5.13
CA LYS A 91 4.71 3.37 6.56
C LYS A 91 3.36 3.49 7.26
N ARG A 92 2.69 4.64 7.15
CA ARG A 92 1.40 4.86 7.82
C ARG A 92 0.32 3.89 7.36
N ILE A 93 0.29 3.57 6.07
CA ILE A 93 -0.66 2.57 5.54
C ILE A 93 -0.31 1.17 6.05
N ALA A 94 0.97 0.78 6.07
CA ALA A 94 1.40 -0.50 6.63
C ALA A 94 1.05 -0.63 8.12
N ASP A 95 1.32 0.41 8.92
CA ASP A 95 0.96 0.45 10.34
C ASP A 95 -0.55 0.30 10.54
N MET A 96 -1.36 0.96 9.72
CA MET A 96 -2.82 0.87 9.80
C MET A 96 -3.33 -0.51 9.38
N VAL A 97 -2.81 -1.07 8.30
CA VAL A 97 -3.13 -2.43 7.84
C VAL A 97 -2.85 -3.43 8.96
N VAL A 98 -1.66 -3.37 9.56
CA VAL A 98 -1.31 -4.21 10.70
C VAL A 98 -2.31 -4.04 11.83
N ARG A 99 -2.58 -2.80 12.28
CA ARG A 99 -3.60 -2.54 13.32
C ARG A 99 -4.99 -3.08 13.00
N ARG A 100 -5.36 -3.24 11.73
CA ARG A 100 -6.62 -3.91 11.34
C ARG A 100 -6.51 -5.42 11.41
N LEU A 101 -5.42 -6.01 10.95
CA LEU A 101 -5.19 -7.45 11.05
C LEU A 101 -5.16 -7.95 12.51
N GLN A 102 -4.61 -7.16 13.44
CA GLN A 102 -4.59 -7.47 14.89
C GLN A 102 -5.99 -7.52 15.54
N THR A 103 -7.03 -7.02 14.85
CA THR A 103 -8.42 -7.18 15.33
C THR A 103 -9.01 -8.56 15.04
N THR A 104 -8.20 -9.46 14.47
CA THR A 104 -8.58 -10.82 14.06
C THR A 104 -7.59 -11.84 14.64
N ASP A 105 -7.84 -13.14 14.47
CA ASP A 105 -6.89 -14.22 14.83
C ASP A 105 -5.72 -14.33 13.81
N PHE A 106 -5.17 -13.20 13.36
CA PHE A 106 -4.13 -13.16 12.33
C PHE A 106 -2.79 -13.66 12.89
N LYS A 107 -2.34 -14.83 12.41
CA LYS A 107 -1.07 -15.44 12.83
C LYS A 107 -0.09 -15.44 11.68
N ILE A 108 0.83 -14.47 11.67
CA ILE A 108 1.79 -14.27 10.57
C ILE A 108 2.64 -15.53 10.27
N HIS A 109 2.87 -16.40 11.25
CA HIS A 109 3.66 -17.63 11.07
C HIS A 109 2.97 -18.71 10.22
N ARG A 110 1.67 -18.59 9.96
CA ARG A 110 0.98 -19.52 9.07
C ARG A 110 1.35 -19.23 7.61
N PRO A 111 1.66 -20.23 6.77
CA PRO A 111 2.12 -20.00 5.39
C PRO A 111 1.20 -19.08 4.58
N GLU A 112 -0.11 -19.26 4.68
CA GLU A 112 -1.10 -18.44 3.97
C GLU A 112 -1.14 -16.98 4.46
N ARG A 113 -0.74 -16.73 5.71
CA ARG A 113 -0.68 -15.38 6.29
C ARG A 113 0.63 -14.70 5.96
N THR A 114 1.74 -15.43 5.95
CA THR A 114 3.00 -14.93 5.38
C THR A 114 2.79 -14.51 3.94
N GLU A 115 2.20 -15.38 3.12
CA GLU A 115 1.89 -15.12 1.72
C GLU A 115 1.04 -13.85 1.55
N TYR A 116 -0.02 -13.73 2.36
CA TYR A 116 -0.86 -12.54 2.39
C TYR A 116 -0.03 -11.26 2.65
N ILE A 117 0.84 -11.26 3.66
CA ILE A 117 1.70 -10.09 3.94
C ILE A 117 2.71 -9.82 2.82
N ILE A 118 3.23 -10.85 2.14
CA ILE A 118 4.09 -10.65 0.97
C ILE A 118 3.36 -9.83 -0.09
N HIS A 119 2.13 -10.23 -0.43
CA HIS A 119 1.34 -9.50 -1.42
C HIS A 119 0.93 -8.11 -0.96
N VAL A 120 0.61 -7.92 0.33
CA VAL A 120 0.36 -6.59 0.90
C VAL A 120 1.56 -5.68 0.69
N LEU A 121 2.77 -6.11 1.09
CA LEU A 121 3.97 -5.28 0.99
C LEU A 121 4.38 -5.02 -0.47
N CYS A 122 4.25 -6.01 -1.34
CA CYS A 122 4.50 -5.82 -2.76
C CYS A 122 3.53 -4.80 -3.38
N THR A 123 2.24 -4.87 -3.01
CA THR A 123 1.21 -3.93 -3.48
C THR A 123 1.54 -2.50 -3.04
N LEU A 124 1.92 -2.30 -1.77
CA LEU A 124 2.33 -0.98 -1.27
C LEU A 124 3.59 -0.45 -1.97
N ILE A 125 4.53 -1.31 -2.37
CA ILE A 125 5.71 -0.89 -3.13
C ILE A 125 5.35 -0.57 -4.58
N TRP A 126 4.48 -1.38 -5.20
CA TRP A 126 4.08 -1.24 -6.61
C TRP A 126 3.24 0.01 -6.86
N GLN A 127 2.20 0.22 -6.04
CA GLN A 127 1.17 1.23 -6.32
C GLN A 127 1.38 2.57 -5.60
N ILE A 128 2.19 2.59 -4.54
CA ILE A 128 2.55 3.82 -3.83
C ILE A 128 4.00 4.10 -4.15
N HIS A 129 4.34 4.98 -5.10
CA HIS A 129 5.73 5.09 -5.56
C HIS A 129 6.15 6.51 -5.94
N GLU A 130 7.47 6.72 -6.03
CA GLU A 130 8.03 8.00 -6.46
C GLU A 130 7.71 8.26 -7.93
N ASN A 131 6.93 9.30 -8.21
CA ASN A 131 6.57 9.67 -9.57
C ASN A 131 6.16 11.15 -9.67
N GLU A 132 6.29 11.71 -10.87
CA GLU A 132 5.75 13.02 -11.20
C GLU A 132 4.41 12.84 -11.91
N THR A 133 3.35 13.35 -11.27
CA THR A 133 1.96 13.06 -11.63
C THR A 133 1.56 13.46 -13.03
N LEU A 134 1.96 14.64 -13.49
CA LEU A 134 1.54 15.10 -14.81
C LEU A 134 2.10 14.19 -15.90
N SER A 135 3.36 13.79 -15.79
CA SER A 135 3.98 12.80 -16.66
C SER A 135 3.35 11.43 -16.49
N ALA A 136 3.12 10.98 -15.26
CA ALA A 136 2.60 9.65 -14.95
C ALA A 136 1.21 9.38 -15.54
N LEU A 137 0.39 10.43 -15.68
CA LEU A 137 -0.94 10.38 -16.28
C LEU A 137 -0.96 10.73 -17.79
N SER A 138 0.21 10.87 -18.41
CA SER A 138 0.35 11.29 -19.80
C SER A 138 0.81 10.16 -20.71
N ASP A 139 0.49 10.29 -21.99
CA ASP A 139 1.10 9.44 -23.01
C ASP A 139 2.57 9.79 -23.24
N GLN A 140 3.33 8.83 -23.78
CA GLN A 140 4.76 8.98 -24.10
C GLN A 140 5.09 10.26 -24.89
N SER A 141 4.22 10.67 -25.81
CA SER A 141 4.42 11.85 -26.67
C SER A 141 4.19 13.18 -25.93
N THR A 142 3.44 13.18 -24.83
CA THR A 142 3.03 14.40 -24.11
C THR A 142 3.64 14.53 -22.72
N ALA A 143 4.14 13.44 -22.14
CA ALA A 143 4.68 13.39 -20.78
C ALA A 143 5.73 14.48 -20.49
N GLN A 144 6.70 14.68 -21.40
CA GLN A 144 7.72 15.72 -21.24
C GLN A 144 7.12 17.12 -21.20
N ALA A 145 6.20 17.43 -22.11
CA ALA A 145 5.57 18.74 -22.18
C ALA A 145 4.69 19.01 -20.95
N LYS A 146 4.01 17.98 -20.43
CA LYS A 146 3.14 18.08 -19.25
C LYS A 146 3.96 18.28 -17.97
N ALA A 147 4.99 17.49 -17.74
CA ALA A 147 5.87 17.64 -16.58
C ALA A 147 6.57 19.01 -16.55
N SER A 148 7.00 19.49 -17.72
CA SER A 148 7.70 20.76 -17.89
C SER A 148 6.85 22.02 -17.65
N GLN A 149 5.56 21.87 -17.32
CA GLN A 149 4.75 23.00 -16.83
C GLN A 149 5.22 23.52 -15.48
N THR A 150 6.01 22.73 -14.75
CA THR A 150 6.70 23.17 -13.53
C THR A 150 8.21 22.89 -13.64
N ASN A 151 9.03 23.72 -13.00
CA ASN A 151 10.48 23.51 -12.98
C ASN A 151 10.85 22.17 -12.31
N ILE A 152 10.12 21.80 -11.25
CA ILE A 152 10.34 20.56 -10.50
C ILE A 152 9.98 19.36 -11.38
N GLY A 153 8.80 19.36 -12.01
CA GLY A 153 8.37 18.26 -12.86
C GLY A 153 9.26 18.09 -14.09
N GLY A 154 9.61 19.19 -14.77
CA GLY A 154 10.53 19.17 -15.89
C GLY A 154 11.93 18.61 -15.53
N SER A 155 12.42 18.92 -14.34
CA SER A 155 13.69 18.37 -13.84
C SER A 155 13.56 16.88 -13.50
N TRP A 156 12.44 16.47 -12.90
CA TRP A 156 12.21 15.09 -12.51
C TRP A 156 12.13 14.15 -13.71
N ILE A 157 11.33 14.48 -14.74
CA ILE A 157 11.18 13.61 -15.92
C ILE A 157 12.49 13.50 -16.70
N LYS A 158 13.31 14.56 -16.71
CA LYS A 158 14.64 14.54 -17.32
C LYS A 158 15.59 13.58 -16.60
N ALA A 159 15.50 13.48 -15.28
CA ALA A 159 16.35 12.62 -14.47
C ALA A 159 15.86 11.16 -14.42
N ASN A 160 14.54 10.95 -14.43
CA ASN A 160 13.92 9.65 -14.16
C ASN A 160 13.28 9.00 -15.39
N GLY A 161 13.14 9.73 -16.50
CA GLY A 161 12.35 9.31 -17.65
C GLY A 161 10.85 9.36 -17.38
N HIS A 162 10.07 8.99 -18.40
CA HIS A 162 8.63 8.83 -18.28
C HIS A 162 8.29 7.48 -17.64
N LYS A 163 7.51 7.50 -16.55
CA LYS A 163 7.03 6.31 -15.83
C LYS A 163 5.50 6.36 -15.76
N PRO A 164 4.78 5.91 -16.79
CA PRO A 164 3.32 5.96 -16.79
C PRO A 164 2.73 5.05 -15.70
N ILE A 165 1.61 5.46 -15.11
CA ILE A 165 0.80 4.60 -14.25
C ILE A 165 -0.17 3.82 -15.15
N ASP A 166 -0.16 2.51 -14.99
CA ASP A 166 -1.12 1.61 -15.60
C ASP A 166 -2.06 1.09 -14.50
N PHE A 167 -3.24 1.70 -14.39
CA PHE A 167 -4.24 1.34 -13.38
C PHE A 167 -4.79 -0.07 -13.58
N ASP A 168 -4.70 -0.61 -14.81
CA ASP A 168 -5.14 -1.97 -15.13
C ASP A 168 -4.06 -3.01 -14.79
N LEU A 169 -2.79 -2.61 -14.68
CA LEU A 169 -1.66 -3.46 -14.29
C LEU A 169 -1.23 -3.20 -12.83
N ASN A 170 -2.14 -3.51 -11.91
CA ASN A 170 -1.82 -3.57 -10.48
C ASN A 170 -0.87 -4.74 -10.14
N TRP A 171 -0.42 -4.80 -8.88
CA TRP A 171 0.54 -5.82 -8.44
C TRP A 171 0.03 -7.25 -8.65
N CYS A 172 -1.23 -7.53 -8.30
CA CYS A 172 -1.78 -8.88 -8.39
C CYS A 172 -1.85 -9.32 -9.86
N GLU A 173 -2.34 -8.46 -10.75
CA GLU A 173 -2.38 -8.72 -12.19
C GLU A 173 -0.98 -8.98 -12.76
N PHE A 174 0.01 -8.15 -12.37
CA PHE A 174 1.40 -8.36 -12.77
C PHE A 174 1.98 -9.69 -12.25
N TYR A 175 1.71 -10.02 -10.99
CA TYR A 175 2.18 -11.26 -10.37
C TYR A 175 1.60 -12.48 -11.09
N GLU A 176 0.28 -12.52 -11.30
CA GLU A 176 -0.42 -13.61 -11.98
C GLU A 176 0.06 -13.80 -13.43
N ARG A 177 0.23 -12.71 -14.19
CA ARG A 177 0.79 -12.78 -15.55
C ARG A 177 2.21 -13.34 -15.58
N THR A 178 3.01 -13.02 -14.57
CA THR A 178 4.41 -13.44 -14.50
C THR A 178 4.52 -14.92 -14.10
N THR A 179 3.74 -15.35 -13.11
CA THR A 179 3.72 -16.75 -12.64
C THR A 179 3.10 -17.69 -13.67
N ALA A 180 2.12 -17.24 -14.46
CA ALA A 180 1.60 -18.00 -15.61
C ALA A 180 2.68 -18.33 -16.66
N ARG A 181 3.81 -17.60 -16.66
CA ARG A 181 4.99 -17.87 -17.50
C ARG A 181 6.08 -18.64 -16.76
N ASN A 182 5.76 -19.29 -15.65
CA ASN A 182 6.70 -20.00 -14.77
C ASN A 182 7.86 -19.13 -14.27
N THR A 183 7.62 -17.83 -14.10
CA THR A 183 8.60 -16.87 -13.57
C THR A 183 8.08 -16.29 -12.26
N VAL A 184 8.96 -16.04 -11.29
CA VAL A 184 8.59 -15.37 -10.04
C VAL A 184 9.07 -13.92 -10.11
N PRO A 185 8.22 -12.92 -9.81
CA PRO A 185 8.66 -11.53 -9.74
C PRO A 185 9.78 -11.30 -8.72
N LEU A 186 10.82 -10.56 -9.11
CA LEU A 186 11.93 -10.21 -8.20
C LEU A 186 11.45 -9.47 -6.94
N LEU A 187 10.43 -8.63 -7.05
CA LEU A 187 9.85 -7.93 -5.90
C LEU A 187 9.25 -8.93 -4.90
N TYR A 188 8.55 -9.95 -5.39
CA TYR A 188 8.01 -11.03 -4.56
C TYR A 188 9.14 -11.78 -3.85
N GLU A 189 10.16 -12.23 -4.57
CA GLU A 189 11.29 -12.98 -3.99
C GLU A 189 12.02 -12.17 -2.91
N LYS A 190 12.26 -10.88 -3.15
CA LYS A 190 12.88 -9.98 -2.17
C LYS A 190 12.02 -9.80 -0.93
N THR A 191 10.70 -9.67 -1.12
CA THR A 191 9.73 -9.51 -0.02
C THR A 191 9.63 -10.77 0.82
N ALA A 192 9.57 -11.94 0.18
CA ALA A 192 9.58 -13.25 0.84
C ALA A 192 10.82 -13.41 1.72
N ARG A 193 12.01 -13.13 1.18
CA ARG A 193 13.27 -13.18 1.93
C ARG A 193 13.33 -12.18 3.08
N PHE A 194 12.73 -11.00 2.92
CA PHE A 194 12.62 -10.02 4.00
C PHE A 194 11.74 -10.54 5.14
N LEU A 195 10.57 -11.10 4.84
CA LEU A 195 9.68 -11.65 5.87
C LEU A 195 10.26 -12.89 6.54
N GLU A 196 10.86 -13.80 5.77
CA GLU A 196 11.56 -14.97 6.32
C GLU A 196 12.64 -14.55 7.33
N ALA A 197 13.50 -13.60 6.94
CA ALA A 197 14.51 -13.05 7.83
C ALA A 197 13.90 -12.37 9.06
N SER A 198 12.78 -11.66 8.91
CA SER A 198 12.11 -10.97 10.03
C SER A 198 11.51 -11.96 11.03
N ILE A 199 10.78 -12.97 10.55
CA ILE A 199 10.15 -14.02 11.36
C ILE A 199 11.20 -14.86 12.08
N ALA A 200 12.34 -15.14 11.44
CA ALA A 200 13.44 -15.87 12.04
C ALA A 200 14.27 -15.04 13.05
N GLY A 201 13.95 -13.77 13.29
CA GLY A 201 14.75 -12.87 14.14
C GLY A 201 16.13 -12.54 13.56
N GLY A 202 16.28 -12.66 12.24
CA GLY A 202 17.51 -12.44 11.49
C GLY A 202 17.81 -10.96 11.17
N ASN A 203 18.94 -10.71 10.52
CA ASN A 203 19.35 -9.37 10.13
C ASN A 203 18.59 -8.86 8.90
N THR A 204 17.76 -7.82 9.08
CA THR A 204 16.98 -7.22 7.99
C THR A 204 17.58 -5.93 7.41
N ARG A 205 18.77 -5.49 7.85
CA ARG A 205 19.39 -4.21 7.44
C ARG A 205 19.64 -4.08 5.92
N GLY A 206 19.83 -5.21 5.23
CA GLY A 206 20.02 -5.26 3.78
C GLY A 206 18.75 -4.97 2.96
N PHE A 207 17.57 -5.08 3.58
CA PHE A 207 16.27 -4.94 2.93
C PHE A 207 15.76 -3.49 3.02
N LYS A 208 16.47 -2.55 2.40
CA LYS A 208 16.18 -1.11 2.52
C LYS A 208 14.82 -0.70 1.97
N ASP A 209 14.36 -1.36 0.90
CA ASP A 209 13.05 -1.09 0.27
C ASP A 209 11.88 -1.35 1.24
N PHE A 210 12.10 -2.18 2.26
CA PHE A 210 11.11 -2.59 3.26
C PHE A 210 11.25 -1.83 4.59
N ASN A 211 12.12 -0.82 4.67
CA ASN A 211 12.30 -0.03 5.89
C ASN A 211 10.97 0.55 6.42
N PHE A 212 10.02 0.87 5.53
CA PHE A 212 8.72 1.43 5.90
C PHE A 212 7.85 0.46 6.71
N ALA A 213 8.06 -0.86 6.56
CA ALA A 213 7.20 -1.90 7.12
C ALA A 213 7.82 -2.63 8.31
N ARG A 214 9.07 -2.36 8.67
CA ARG A 214 9.78 -3.13 9.71
C ARG A 214 9.04 -3.15 11.05
N ASP A 215 8.66 -1.97 11.54
CA ASP A 215 7.97 -1.83 12.82
C ASP A 215 6.61 -2.55 12.77
N ALA A 216 5.86 -2.36 11.67
CA ALA A 216 4.57 -3.00 11.44
C ALA A 216 4.67 -4.54 11.42
N VAL A 217 5.67 -5.09 10.70
CA VAL A 217 5.91 -6.54 10.65
C VAL A 217 6.34 -7.08 12.01
N GLN A 218 7.18 -6.35 12.74
CA GLN A 218 7.60 -6.76 14.08
C GLN A 218 6.41 -6.86 15.04
N LEU A 219 5.46 -5.91 14.98
CA LEU A 219 4.24 -5.96 15.80
C LEU A 219 3.41 -7.25 15.55
N LEU A 220 3.28 -7.70 14.30
CA LEU A 220 2.60 -8.96 13.98
C LEU A 220 3.32 -10.19 14.54
N ILE A 221 4.65 -10.14 14.63
CA ILE A 221 5.47 -11.23 15.18
C ILE A 221 5.35 -11.27 16.71
N ASP A 222 5.47 -10.12 17.37
CA ASP A 222 5.46 -10.02 18.83
C ASP A 222 4.11 -10.40 19.45
N GLU A 223 3.00 -10.05 18.79
CA GLU A 223 1.66 -10.45 19.22
C GLU A 223 1.51 -11.98 19.26
N HIS A 224 2.05 -12.68 18.27
CA HIS A 224 2.05 -14.14 18.24
C HIS A 224 2.83 -14.74 19.42
N LEU A 225 3.99 -14.19 19.76
CA LEU A 225 4.80 -14.65 20.89
C LEU A 225 4.06 -14.43 22.23
N SER A 226 3.36 -13.30 22.35
CA SER A 226 2.57 -12.96 23.53
C SER A 226 1.41 -13.95 23.74
N GLN A 227 0.68 -14.28 22.67
CA GLN A 227 -0.41 -15.26 22.72
C GLN A 227 0.10 -16.67 23.08
N ARG A 228 1.24 -17.13 22.53
CA ARG A 228 1.83 -18.44 22.88
C ARG A 228 2.23 -18.54 24.36
N THR A 229 2.69 -17.45 24.94
CA THR A 229 3.07 -17.41 26.36
C THR A 229 1.85 -17.52 27.27
N GLN A 230 0.72 -16.95 26.87
CA GLN A 230 -0.55 -17.04 27.61
C GLN A 230 -1.21 -18.42 27.49
N GLU A 231 -1.08 -19.11 26.35
CA GLU A 231 -1.61 -20.48 26.18
C GLU A 231 -0.78 -21.56 26.90
N ALA A 232 0.48 -21.28 27.22
CA ALA A 232 1.40 -22.21 27.88
C ALA A 232 1.45 -22.07 29.41
N ALA A 233 0.75 -21.09 29.99
CA ALA A 233 0.67 -20.80 31.43
C ALA A 233 -0.68 -21.26 32.00
#